data_AF-U3U7L4-F1
#
_entry.id   AF-U3U7L4-F1
#
_cell.length_a   1.000
_cell.length_b   1.000
_cell.length_c   1.000
_cell.angle_alpha   90.00
_cell.angle_beta   90.00
_cell.angle_gamma   90.00
#
_symmetry.space_group_name_H-M   'P 1'
#
loop_
_entity.id
_entity.type
_entity.pdbx_description
1 polymer ?
#
loop_
_entity_poly.entity_id
_entity_poly.type
_entity_poly.pdbx_seq_one_letter_code
_entity_poly.pdbx_strand_id
1 'polypeptide(L)'
;MVAHIRQANRGQVSLENTHPFTRELWGRNWTYAHNGQLKGYRQLETGHFRPVGETDSEKAFCWILHKLAERYPRTPGNWPAVFRYVAELATELRQKGVFNMLLSDGRYLMAFCSTNLYWITRRAPFGKAKLLD
;
A
#
# COMPACT_ATOMS: atom_id res chain seq x y z
N MET A 1 -11.96 6.27 1.96
CA MET A 1 -12.28 4.99 1.30
C MET A 1 -11.22 4.76 0.23
N VAL A 2 -10.39 3.74 0.37
CA VAL A 2 -9.39 3.35 -0.64
C VAL A 2 -9.96 2.14 -1.35
N ALA A 3 -10.30 2.28 -2.63
CA ALA A 3 -10.84 1.20 -3.46
C ALA A 3 -9.85 0.90 -4.58
N HIS A 4 -9.48 -0.37 -4.71
CA HIS A 4 -8.67 -0.86 -5.83
C HIS A 4 -9.59 -1.58 -6.81
N ILE A 5 -9.73 -1.03 -8.02
CA ILE A 5 -10.50 -1.64 -9.11
C ILE A 5 -9.49 -2.12 -10.16
N ARG A 6 -9.50 -3.42 -10.46
CA ARG A 6 -8.70 -4.01 -11.55
C ARG A 6 -9.66 -4.71 -12.51
N GLN A 7 -9.61 -4.36 -13.79
CA GLN A 7 -10.31 -5.11 -14.84
C GLN A 7 -9.39 -6.27 -15.27
N ALA A 8 -9.86 -7.51 -15.10
CA ALA A 8 -9.09 -8.72 -15.34
C ALA A 8 -9.04 -9.03 -16.85
N ASN A 9 -7.86 -8.92 -17.47
CA ASN A 9 -7.59 -9.60 -18.74
C ASN A 9 -6.78 -10.87 -18.44
N ARG A 10 -7.51 -12.00 -18.45
CA ARG A 10 -7.04 -13.40 -18.32
C ARG A 10 -6.28 -13.75 -17.02
N GLY A 11 -7.02 -14.32 -16.08
CA GLY A 11 -6.52 -14.99 -14.89
C GLY A 11 -7.60 -15.00 -13.81
N GLN A 12 -7.92 -16.18 -13.27
CA GLN A 12 -8.97 -16.39 -12.26
C GLN A 12 -8.97 -15.28 -11.19
N VAL A 13 -10.14 -14.73 -10.90
CA VAL A 13 -10.37 -13.87 -9.74
C VAL A 13 -10.20 -14.72 -8.49
N SER A 14 -8.97 -14.77 -7.95
CA SER A 14 -8.73 -15.44 -6.67
C SER A 14 -9.25 -14.54 -5.54
N LEU A 15 -10.21 -15.08 -4.78
CA LEU A 15 -10.81 -14.53 -3.57
C LEU A 15 -9.79 -14.24 -2.44
N GLU A 16 -8.53 -14.61 -2.63
CA GLU A 16 -7.40 -14.42 -1.70
C GLU A 16 -6.86 -12.97 -1.74
N ASN A 17 -7.44 -12.09 -2.59
CA ASN A 17 -7.02 -10.71 -2.87
C ASN A 17 -7.95 -9.63 -2.26
N THR A 18 -8.50 -9.84 -1.07
CA THR A 18 -9.36 -8.84 -0.39
C THR A 18 -8.54 -7.70 0.21
N HIS A 19 -8.10 -6.80 -0.66
CA HIS A 19 -7.64 -5.48 -0.29
C HIS A 19 -8.80 -4.61 0.26
N PRO A 20 -8.48 -3.60 1.08
CA PRO A 20 -7.15 -3.27 1.58
C PRO A 20 -6.80 -4.01 2.89
N PHE A 21 -5.53 -4.42 3.01
CA PHE A 21 -5.02 -4.96 4.27
C PHE A 21 -4.97 -3.85 5.30
N THR A 22 -5.45 -4.12 6.52
CA THR A 22 -5.41 -3.16 7.62
C THR A 22 -4.65 -3.72 8.81
N ARG A 23 -3.78 -2.89 9.42
CA ARG A 23 -3.01 -3.20 10.64
C ARG A 23 -2.83 -1.95 11.48
N GLU A 24 -2.76 -2.12 12.80
CA GLU A 24 -2.54 -1.03 13.73
C GLU A 24 -1.04 -0.73 13.87
N LEU A 25 -0.66 0.54 13.78
CA LEU A 25 0.66 1.05 14.16
C LEU A 25 0.50 2.50 14.67
N TRP A 26 1.08 2.79 15.84
CA TRP A 26 1.08 4.11 16.48
C TRP A 26 -0.31 4.69 16.82
N GLY A 27 -1.23 3.82 17.22
CA GLY A 27 -2.62 4.15 17.54
C GLY A 27 -3.48 4.43 16.30
N ARG A 28 -3.04 4.03 15.10
CA ARG A 28 -3.75 4.28 13.84
C ARG A 28 -3.88 3.02 13.00
N ASN A 29 -5.00 2.92 12.28
CA ASN A 29 -5.24 1.87 11.30
C ASN A 29 -4.54 2.21 10.00
N TRP A 30 -3.44 1.52 9.72
CA TRP A 30 -2.74 1.57 8.46
C TRP A 30 -3.43 0.67 7.45
N THR A 31 -3.69 1.19 6.26
CA THR A 31 -4.41 0.58 5.17
C THR A 31 -3.47 0.49 3.97
N TYR A 32 -3.38 -0.69 3.34
CA TYR A 32 -2.45 -0.96 2.26
C TYR A 32 -3.12 -1.65 1.07
N ALA A 33 -2.76 -1.21 -0.13
CA ALA A 33 -3.10 -1.87 -1.37
C ALA A 33 -1.87 -1.94 -2.28
N HIS A 34 -1.64 -3.11 -2.87
CA HIS A 34 -0.51 -3.35 -3.76
C HIS A 34 -0.97 -4.00 -5.06
N ASN A 35 -0.37 -3.56 -6.15
CA ASN A 35 -0.57 -4.10 -7.48
C ASN A 35 0.80 -4.38 -8.12
N GLY A 36 1.12 -5.67 -8.20
CA GLY A 36 2.42 -6.12 -8.61
C GLY A 36 2.64 -7.57 -8.21
N GLN A 37 3.86 -8.05 -8.43
CA GLN A 37 4.29 -9.36 -7.96
C GLN A 37 5.74 -9.26 -7.53
N LEU A 38 6.01 -9.68 -6.29
CA LEU A 38 7.34 -9.67 -5.70
C LEU A 38 7.95 -11.08 -5.73
N LYS A 39 9.23 -11.17 -6.07
CA LYS A 39 10.03 -12.41 -5.96
C LYS A 39 10.82 -12.41 -4.65
N GLY A 40 10.99 -13.59 -4.05
CA GLY A 40 11.76 -13.72 -2.80
C GLY A 40 11.13 -13.03 -1.58
N TYR A 41 9.85 -12.63 -1.64
CA TYR A 41 9.14 -11.92 -0.56
C TYR A 41 9.09 -12.72 0.76
N ARG A 42 9.23 -14.05 0.70
CA ARG A 42 9.24 -14.93 1.89
C ARG A 42 10.40 -14.64 2.84
N GLN A 43 11.49 -14.05 2.35
CA GLN A 43 12.66 -13.66 3.14
C GLN A 43 12.49 -12.32 3.87
N LEU A 44 11.39 -11.59 3.61
CA LEU A 44 11.11 -10.32 4.27
C LEU A 44 10.77 -10.55 5.75
N GLU A 45 11.59 -9.99 6.64
CA GLU A 45 11.35 -10.01 8.08
C GLU A 45 10.19 -9.11 8.47
N THR A 46 9.19 -9.65 9.15
CA THR A 46 7.97 -8.89 9.50
C THR A 46 7.84 -8.58 10.98
N GLY A 47 8.83 -8.97 11.80
CA GLY A 47 8.81 -8.80 13.25
C GLY A 47 7.49 -9.25 13.88
N HIS A 48 6.87 -8.36 14.65
CA HIS A 48 5.58 -8.61 15.32
C HIS A 48 4.36 -8.53 14.38
N PHE A 49 4.51 -7.98 13.17
CA PHE A 49 3.43 -7.92 12.19
C PHE A 49 3.31 -9.28 11.50
N ARG A 50 2.28 -10.04 11.86
CA ARG A 50 2.01 -11.35 11.27
C ARG A 50 1.08 -11.21 10.06
N PRO A 51 1.49 -11.65 8.86
CA PRO A 51 0.54 -11.81 7.77
C PRO A 51 -0.44 -12.93 8.14
N VAL A 52 -1.71 -12.76 7.80
CA VAL A 52 -2.76 -13.76 8.04
C VAL A 52 -2.83 -14.74 6.88
N GLY A 53 -2.63 -14.27 5.65
CA GLY A 53 -2.50 -15.08 4.44
C GLY A 53 -1.06 -15.26 3.97
N GLU A 54 -0.90 -15.86 2.79
CA GLU A 54 0.39 -16.19 2.18
C GLU A 54 0.77 -15.27 1.00
N THR A 55 0.02 -14.18 0.79
CA THR A 55 0.25 -13.29 -0.34
C THR A 55 1.53 -12.47 -0.17
N ASP A 56 2.19 -12.20 -1.29
CA ASP A 56 3.36 -11.32 -1.34
C ASP A 56 3.03 -9.89 -0.87
N SER A 57 1.81 -9.44 -1.19
CA SER A 57 1.28 -8.12 -0.86
C SER A 57 1.12 -7.94 0.65
N GLU A 58 0.53 -8.90 1.36
CA GLU A 58 0.40 -8.81 2.82
C GLU A 58 1.76 -8.92 3.52
N LYS A 59 2.67 -9.77 3.00
CA LYS A 59 4.03 -9.90 3.53
C LYS A 59 4.82 -8.59 3.38
N ALA A 60 4.73 -7.95 2.21
CA ALA A 60 5.34 -6.65 1.97
C ALA A 60 4.76 -5.57 2.90
N PHE A 61 3.45 -5.57 3.12
CA PHE A 61 2.82 -4.64 4.05
C PHE A 61 3.35 -4.81 5.48
N CYS A 62 3.38 -6.04 5.99
CA CYS A 62 3.89 -6.33 7.33
C CYS A 62 5.38 -5.96 7.47
N TRP A 63 6.18 -6.17 6.42
CA TRP A 63 7.59 -5.77 6.38
C TRP A 63 7.76 -4.24 6.43
N ILE A 64 6.95 -3.48 5.68
CA ILE A 64 6.97 -2.01 5.73
C ILE A 64 6.66 -1.51 7.15
N LEU A 65 5.60 -2.03 7.78
CA LEU A 65 5.24 -1.63 9.14
C LEU A 65 6.31 -2.00 10.16
N HIS A 66 6.92 -3.18 10.00
CA HIS A 66 8.03 -3.61 10.84
C HIS A 66 9.20 -2.62 10.75
N LYS A 67 9.63 -2.28 9.53
CA LYS A 67 10.73 -1.32 9.31
C LYS A 67 10.39 0.07 9.87
N LEU A 68 9.14 0.50 9.73
CA LEU A 68 8.67 1.75 10.34
C LEU A 68 8.75 1.70 11.87
N ALA A 69 8.30 0.62 12.50
CA ALA A 69 8.33 0.45 13.95
C ALA A 69 9.77 0.34 14.50
N GLU A 70 10.68 -0.32 13.77
CA GLU A 70 12.10 -0.39 14.12
C GLU A 70 12.76 0.98 14.07
N ARG A 71 12.56 1.73 12.97
CA ARG A 71 13.18 3.05 12.80
C ARG A 71 12.54 4.11 13.71
N TYR A 72 11.25 3.98 13.99
CA TYR A 72 10.48 4.91 14.80
C TYR A 72 9.68 4.16 15.88
N PRO A 73 10.29 3.93 17.07
CA PRO A 73 9.64 3.23 18.18
C PRO A 73 8.38 3.91 18.73
N ARG A 74 8.18 5.19 18.40
CA ARG A 74 7.01 6.00 18.76
C ARG A 74 6.55 6.79 17.54
N THR A 75 5.31 7.28 17.57
CA THR A 75 4.74 8.13 16.51
C THR A 75 5.67 9.31 16.20
N PRO A 76 6.17 9.43 14.96
CA PRO A 76 7.07 10.53 14.59
C PRO A 76 6.36 11.88 14.59
N GLY A 77 7.05 12.92 15.05
CA GLY A 77 6.63 14.31 14.84
C GLY A 77 6.93 14.82 13.43
N ASN A 78 7.96 14.28 12.79
CA ASN A 78 8.42 14.69 11.45
C ASN A 78 7.92 13.73 10.36
N TRP A 79 6.68 13.92 9.93
CA TRP A 79 6.05 13.12 8.87
C TRP A 79 6.78 13.15 7.52
N PRO A 80 7.34 14.29 7.05
CA PRO A 80 8.18 14.29 5.84
C PRO A 80 9.35 13.30 5.88
N ALA A 81 9.96 13.07 7.05
CA ALA A 81 11.01 12.06 7.19
C ALA A 81 10.46 10.62 7.09
N VAL A 82 9.26 10.37 7.63
CA VAL A 82 8.55 9.10 7.47
C VAL A 82 8.26 8.83 6.00
N PHE A 83 7.76 9.82 5.26
CA PHE A 83 7.42 9.66 3.84
C PHE A 83 8.65 9.33 2.99
N ARG A 84 9.78 10.00 3.23
CA ARG A 84 11.05 9.67 2.56
C ARG A 84 11.47 8.23 2.84
N TYR A 85 11.36 7.79 4.10
CA TYR A 85 11.71 6.43 4.44
C TYR A 85 10.79 5.39 3.81
N VAL A 86 9.46 5.64 3.77
CA VAL A 86 8.53 4.76 3.06
C VAL A 86 8.90 4.67 1.56
N ALA A 87 9.34 5.77 0.95
CA ALA A 87 9.79 5.76 -0.44
C ALA A 87 11.08 4.93 -0.63
N GLU A 88 12.02 4.99 0.33
CA GLU A 88 13.22 4.13 0.35
C GLU A 88 12.83 2.64 0.41
N LEU A 89 11.94 2.28 1.33
CA LEU A 89 11.44 0.91 1.49
C LEU A 89 10.71 0.41 0.23
N ALA A 90 9.88 1.25 -0.38
CA ALA A 90 9.18 0.91 -1.62
C ALA A 90 10.16 0.74 -2.79
N THR A 91 11.26 1.50 -2.81
CA THR A 91 12.32 1.34 -3.81
C THR A 91 13.06 0.02 -3.63
N GLU A 92 13.29 -0.44 -2.40
CA GLU A 92 13.86 -1.76 -2.13
C GLU A 92 12.92 -2.88 -2.61
N LEU A 93 11.62 -2.77 -2.31
CA LEU A 93 10.62 -3.75 -2.77
C LEU A 93 10.52 -3.78 -4.30
N ARG A 94 10.65 -2.64 -4.98
CA ARG A 94 10.69 -2.57 -6.44
C ARG A 94 11.86 -3.36 -7.05
N GLN A 95 12.99 -3.52 -6.34
CA GLN A 95 14.10 -4.36 -6.85
C GLN A 95 13.71 -5.84 -6.93
N LYS A 96 12.66 -6.26 -6.22
CA LYS A 96 12.15 -7.63 -6.19
C LYS A 96 11.02 -7.89 -7.20
N GLY A 97 10.52 -6.86 -7.90
CA GLY A 97 9.48 -7.00 -8.92
C GLY A 97 8.68 -5.72 -9.18
N VAL A 98 7.56 -5.86 -9.90
CA VAL A 98 6.64 -4.72 -10.10
C VAL A 98 6.02 -4.38 -8.75
N PHE A 99 6.12 -3.12 -8.33
CA PHE A 99 5.61 -2.67 -7.05
C PHE A 99 4.85 -1.33 -7.19
N ASN A 100 3.52 -1.39 -7.24
CA ASN A 100 2.67 -0.20 -7.17
C ASN A 100 1.86 -0.27 -5.88
N MET A 101 1.90 0.78 -5.08
CA MET A 101 1.42 0.76 -3.70
C MET A 101 0.60 2.01 -3.36
N LEU A 102 -0.47 1.80 -2.61
CA LEU A 102 -1.13 2.82 -1.80
C LEU A 102 -0.99 2.44 -0.32
N LEU A 103 -0.54 3.39 0.50
CA LEU A 103 -0.39 3.22 1.94
C LEU A 103 -1.00 4.43 2.66
N SER A 104 -1.88 4.21 3.62
CA SER A 104 -2.53 5.29 4.36
C SER A 104 -2.63 4.96 5.85
N ASP A 105 -2.50 5.94 6.72
CA ASP A 105 -2.75 5.84 8.17
C ASP A 105 -4.12 6.44 8.56
N GLY A 106 -4.97 6.74 7.57
CA GLY A 106 -6.24 7.45 7.73
C GLY A 106 -6.13 8.98 7.71
N ARG A 107 -4.92 9.55 7.85
CA ARG A 107 -4.67 11.00 7.75
C ARG A 107 -3.91 11.37 6.48
N TYR A 108 -2.92 10.58 6.13
CA TYR A 108 -2.10 10.74 4.94
C TYR A 108 -2.31 9.56 4.00
N LEU A 109 -2.18 9.81 2.69
CA LEU A 109 -2.15 8.79 1.66
C LEU A 109 -0.84 8.93 0.89
N MET A 110 -0.06 7.87 0.87
CA MET A 110 1.15 7.73 0.09
C MET A 110 0.88 6.82 -1.10
N ALA A 111 1.30 7.27 -2.28
CA ALA A 111 1.26 6.48 -3.50
C ALA A 111 2.69 6.30 -4.04
N PHE A 112 3.04 5.07 -4.37
CA PHE A 112 4.32 4.72 -4.99
C PHE A 112 4.05 3.91 -6.24
N CYS A 113 4.76 4.23 -7.33
CA CYS A 113 4.64 3.47 -8.57
C CYS A 113 5.99 3.10 -9.14
N SER A 114 6.08 1.86 -9.58
CA SER A 114 7.19 1.34 -10.38
C SER A 114 6.98 1.59 -11.87
N THR A 115 5.73 1.81 -12.29
CA THR A 115 5.32 2.11 -13.68
C THR A 115 4.41 3.35 -13.71
N ASN A 116 3.32 3.37 -14.50
CA ASN A 116 2.45 4.55 -14.64
C ASN A 116 1.42 4.64 -13.50
N LEU A 117 1.50 5.69 -12.68
CA LEU A 117 0.41 6.12 -11.79
C LEU A 117 -0.35 7.27 -12.45
N TYR A 118 -1.68 7.19 -12.47
CA TYR A 118 -2.53 8.32 -12.84
C TYR A 118 -3.32 8.75 -11.60
N TRP A 119 -3.27 10.03 -11.27
CA TRP A 119 -4.11 10.63 -10.23
C TRP A 119 -4.92 11.78 -10.82
N ILE A 120 -6.17 11.89 -10.39
CA ILE A 120 -7.04 13.03 -10.71
C ILE A 120 -7.58 13.59 -9.39
N THR A 121 -7.18 14.82 -9.05
CA THR A 121 -7.85 15.55 -7.97
C THR A 121 -9.01 16.32 -8.56
N ARG A 122 -10.20 15.85 -8.24
CA ARG A 122 -11.46 16.53 -8.52
C ARG A 122 -11.77 17.48 -7.36
N ARG A 123 -11.76 18.79 -7.61
CA ARG A 123 -12.22 19.82 -6.66
C ARG A 123 -13.59 20.32 -7.10
N ALA A 124 -14.46 20.59 -6.13
CA ALA A 124 -15.74 21.24 -6.39
C ALA A 124 -15.54 22.62 -7.05
N PRO A 125 -16.51 23.11 -7.84
CA PRO A 125 -17.83 22.53 -8.09
C PRO A 125 -17.83 21.49 -9.22
N PHE A 126 -18.57 20.39 -9.03
CA PHE A 126 -18.82 19.42 -10.09
C PHE A 126 -20.07 19.83 -10.84
N GLY A 127 -19.99 19.99 -12.17
CA GLY A 127 -21.17 20.09 -13.02
C GLY A 127 -22.05 18.84 -12.86
N LYS A 128 -23.37 18.99 -12.92
CA LYS A 128 -24.34 17.88 -12.80
C LYS A 128 -23.93 16.74 -13.75
N ALA A 129 -23.65 15.56 -13.19
CA ALA A 129 -23.44 14.36 -14.00
C ALA A 129 -24.74 14.05 -14.75
N LYS A 130 -24.69 14.06 -16.08
CA LYS A 130 -25.73 13.44 -16.91
C LYS A 130 -25.29 12.01 -17.20
N LEU A 131 -26.19 11.06 -16.94
CA LEU A 131 -26.11 9.75 -17.59
C LEU A 131 -26.15 9.99 -19.11
N LEU A 132 -25.19 9.43 -19.83
CA LEU A 132 -25.34 9.14 -21.25
C LEU A 132 -25.93 7.74 -21.32
N ASP A 133 -27.15 7.63 -21.84
CA ASP A 133 -27.73 6.36 -22.33
C ASP A 133 -26.92 5.85 -23.54
#